data_AF-C5MJ89-F1
#
_entry.id   AF-C5MJ89-F1
#
_cell.length_a   1.000
_cell.length_b   1.000
_cell.length_c   1.000
_cell.angle_alpha   90.00
_cell.angle_beta   90.00
_cell.angle_gamma   90.00
#
_symmetry.space_group_name_H-M   'P 1'
#
loop_
_entity.id
_entity.type
_entity.pdbx_description
1 polymer ?
#
loop_
_entity_poly.entity_id
_entity_poly.type
_entity_poly.pdbx_seq_one_letter_code
_entity_poly.pdbx_strand_id
1 'polypeptide(L)'
;MPFEIPELDSELKDELNIVVINKTYYPSKSNLSWETGILPKLIARLDQLCRLSQQGERFGKPKGVDLPETINKINETIKKHLVSNLTSSPPFTIYRIAEMIIDPDNQGYNLIDNNQLFKYFNSLKKVFIVSSSVEDFPPVELTTESGTDEDTKPIRQIANNISLVEIPWLANNTKEIKTTQKRKDSESTDENESNKKMKN
;
A
#
# COMPACT_ATOMS: atom_id res chain seq x y z
N MET A 1 16.34 1.49 30.10
CA MET A 1 14.97 0.94 30.23
C MET A 1 14.24 1.34 28.96
N PRO A 2 13.82 0.45 28.06
CA PRO A 2 13.07 0.85 26.86
C PRO A 2 11.78 1.59 27.21
N PHE A 3 11.16 2.29 26.24
CA PHE A 3 9.79 2.78 26.40
C PHE A 3 8.84 1.60 26.72
N GLU A 4 7.97 1.78 27.70
CA GLU A 4 6.83 0.88 27.90
C GLU A 4 5.73 1.33 26.95
N ILE A 5 5.64 0.65 25.80
CA ILE A 5 4.61 0.93 24.80
C ILE A 5 3.28 0.40 25.34
N PRO A 6 2.23 1.22 25.48
CA PRO A 6 0.92 0.72 25.88
C PRO A 6 0.43 -0.35 24.90
N GLU A 7 -0.26 -1.36 25.42
CA GLU A 7 -0.88 -2.37 24.56
C GLU A 7 -1.88 -1.73 23.60
N LEU A 8 -1.98 -2.30 22.39
CA LEU A 8 -2.95 -1.87 21.40
C LEU A 8 -4.34 -2.34 21.85
N ASP A 9 -5.32 -1.43 21.80
CA ASP A 9 -6.74 -1.75 22.04
C ASP A 9 -7.15 -2.96 21.19
N SER A 10 -7.75 -3.98 21.83
CA SER A 10 -8.02 -5.26 21.19
C SER A 10 -8.99 -5.12 20.02
N GLU A 11 -10.04 -4.32 20.17
CA GLU A 11 -11.02 -4.08 19.10
C GLU A 11 -10.35 -3.37 17.91
N LEU A 12 -9.52 -2.34 18.18
CA LEU A 12 -8.75 -1.68 17.12
C LEU A 12 -7.82 -2.68 16.42
N LYS A 13 -7.12 -3.54 17.17
CA LYS A 13 -6.22 -4.55 16.62
C LYS A 13 -6.95 -5.50 15.69
N ASP A 14 -8.12 -5.99 16.09
CA ASP A 14 -8.92 -6.93 15.31
C ASP A 14 -9.40 -6.31 13.99
N GLU A 15 -9.90 -5.07 14.04
CA GLU A 15 -10.31 -4.36 12.82
C GLU A 15 -9.15 -4.07 11.88
N LEU A 16 -7.99 -3.67 12.41
CA LEU A 16 -6.80 -3.46 11.60
C LEU A 16 -6.30 -4.79 11.00
N ASN A 17 -6.43 -5.93 11.70
CA ASN A 17 -6.09 -7.24 11.14
C ASN A 17 -7.01 -7.59 9.97
N ILE A 18 -8.31 -7.30 10.06
CA ILE A 18 -9.26 -7.46 8.96
C ILE A 18 -8.82 -6.63 7.74
N VAL A 19 -8.40 -5.37 7.97
CA VAL A 19 -7.85 -4.52 6.90
C VAL A 19 -6.59 -5.13 6.28
N VAL A 20 -5.67 -5.66 7.09
CA VAL A 20 -4.44 -6.30 6.60
C VAL A 20 -4.78 -7.51 5.72
N ILE A 21 -5.67 -8.39 6.17
CA ILE A 21 -6.09 -9.58 5.42
C ILE A 21 -6.73 -9.19 4.08
N ASN A 22 -7.60 -8.18 4.10
CA ASN A 22 -8.33 -7.75 2.91
C ASN A 22 -7.56 -6.76 2.02
N LYS A 23 -6.39 -6.31 2.47
CA LYS A 23 -5.55 -5.27 1.84
C LYS A 23 -6.21 -3.91 1.64
N THR A 24 -7.37 -3.70 2.23
CA THR A 24 -8.13 -2.43 2.24
C THR A 24 -9.25 -2.53 3.28
N TYR A 25 -9.94 -1.42 3.53
CA TYR A 25 -11.12 -1.37 4.39
C TYR A 25 -12.39 -1.68 3.59
N TYR A 26 -13.20 -2.61 4.09
CA TYR A 26 -14.53 -2.92 3.57
C TYR A 26 -15.56 -2.82 4.69
N PRO A 27 -16.55 -1.89 4.59
CA PRO A 27 -17.59 -1.74 5.61
C PRO A 27 -18.35 -3.04 5.91
N SER A 28 -18.53 -3.91 4.90
CA SER A 28 -19.27 -5.18 5.05
C SER A 28 -18.51 -6.28 5.80
N LYS A 29 -17.19 -6.14 5.97
CA LYS A 29 -16.33 -7.13 6.64
C LYS A 29 -15.83 -6.66 8.00
N SER A 30 -15.99 -5.37 8.29
CA SER A 30 -15.52 -4.72 9.51
C SER A 30 -16.63 -4.77 10.56
N ASN A 31 -16.31 -5.03 11.83
CA ASN A 31 -17.34 -4.99 12.89
C ASN A 31 -17.58 -3.57 13.39
N LEU A 32 -16.63 -2.66 13.15
CA LEU A 32 -16.70 -1.26 13.51
C LEU A 32 -16.73 -0.38 12.27
N SER A 33 -17.58 0.65 12.27
CA SER A 33 -17.50 1.69 11.26
C SER A 33 -16.24 2.52 11.43
N TRP A 34 -15.67 2.96 10.30
CA TRP A 34 -14.52 3.85 10.26
C TRP A 34 -14.73 5.11 11.12
N GLU A 35 -15.78 5.89 10.85
CA GLU A 35 -16.01 7.20 11.46
C GLU A 35 -16.17 7.16 12.99
N THR A 36 -16.98 6.24 13.50
CA THR A 36 -17.37 6.22 14.92
C THR A 36 -16.62 5.19 15.75
N GLY A 37 -15.95 4.23 15.11
CA GLY A 37 -15.26 3.13 15.78
C GLY A 37 -13.76 3.19 15.59
N ILE A 38 -13.28 2.98 14.36
CA ILE A 38 -11.85 2.81 14.08
C ILE A 38 -11.10 4.14 14.20
N LEU A 39 -11.58 5.22 13.57
CA LEU A 39 -10.91 6.51 13.52
C LEU A 39 -10.69 7.12 14.93
N PRO A 40 -11.69 7.17 15.84
CA PRO A 40 -11.47 7.69 17.19
C PRO A 40 -10.46 6.86 17.99
N LYS A 41 -10.51 5.54 17.88
CA LYS A 41 -9.53 4.63 18.51
C LYS A 41 -8.13 4.82 17.96
N LEU A 42 -8.00 5.05 16.65
CA LEU A 42 -6.73 5.32 16.00
C LEU A 42 -6.14 6.67 16.45
N ILE A 43 -6.96 7.71 16.55
CA ILE A 43 -6.56 9.00 17.13
C ILE A 43 -6.09 8.84 18.58
N ALA A 44 -6.84 8.11 19.40
CA ALA A 44 -6.46 7.82 20.78
C ALA A 44 -5.12 7.08 20.86
N ARG A 45 -4.88 6.13 19.95
CA ARG A 45 -3.59 5.43 19.84
C ARG A 45 -2.45 6.38 19.50
N LEU A 46 -2.65 7.30 18.55
CA LEU A 46 -1.63 8.30 18.21
C LEU A 46 -1.33 9.22 19.39
N ASP A 47 -2.34 9.65 20.13
CA ASP A 47 -2.16 10.46 21.34
C ASP A 47 -1.40 9.71 22.45
N GLN A 48 -1.66 8.41 22.64
CA GLN A 48 -0.89 7.57 23.56
C GLN A 48 0.59 7.51 23.17
N LEU A 49 0.89 7.24 21.89
CA LEU A 49 2.26 7.18 21.39
C LEU A 49 2.96 8.55 21.45
N CYS A 50 2.21 9.63 21.26
CA CYS A 50 2.70 10.99 21.37
C CYS A 50 3.20 11.30 22.78
N ARG A 51 2.52 10.80 23.82
CA ARG A 51 2.94 10.95 25.24
C ARG A 51 4.28 10.28 25.54
N LEU A 52 4.68 9.24 24.80
CA LEU A 52 5.99 8.61 24.96
C LEU A 52 7.13 9.62 24.71
N SER A 53 6.95 10.55 23.78
CA SER A 53 7.95 11.59 23.50
C SER A 53 8.27 12.47 24.72
N GLN A 54 7.32 12.64 25.65
CA GLN A 54 7.48 13.43 26.87
C GLN A 54 8.37 12.72 27.90
N GLN A 55 8.46 11.39 27.84
CA GLN A 55 9.36 10.59 28.69
C GLN A 55 10.79 10.54 28.12
N GLY A 56 11.01 11.13 26.94
CA GLY A 56 12.21 10.99 26.12
C GLY A 56 13.48 11.64 26.66
N GLU A 57 13.45 12.46 27.72
CA GLU A 57 14.71 12.98 28.32
C GLU A 57 15.63 11.86 28.81
N ARG A 58 15.09 10.67 29.07
CA ARG A 58 15.82 9.49 29.55
C ARG A 58 16.57 8.70 28.45
N PHE A 59 16.27 8.91 27.16
CA PHE A 59 16.75 8.06 26.06
C PHE A 59 17.63 8.76 25.01
N GLY A 60 18.00 10.01 25.25
CA GLY A 60 18.84 10.79 24.34
C GLY A 60 18.02 11.42 23.21
N LYS A 61 18.14 12.74 23.04
CA LYS A 61 17.34 13.50 22.06
C LYS A 61 18.05 13.52 20.70
N PRO A 62 17.33 13.47 19.56
CA PRO A 62 17.91 13.78 18.26
C PRO A 62 18.53 15.18 18.30
N LYS A 63 19.74 15.36 17.74
CA LYS A 63 20.47 16.63 17.82
C LYS A 63 19.66 17.76 17.14
N GLY A 64 19.43 18.85 17.86
CA GLY A 64 18.82 20.07 17.32
C GLY A 64 17.30 20.02 17.12
N VAL A 65 16.60 19.01 17.65
CA VAL A 65 15.14 18.88 17.53
C VAL A 65 14.50 18.84 18.90
N ASP A 66 13.53 19.72 19.15
CA ASP A 66 12.59 19.55 20.25
C ASP A 66 11.63 18.41 19.89
N LEU A 67 11.97 17.21 20.35
CA LEU A 67 11.28 15.98 20.01
C LEU A 67 9.81 15.99 20.48
N PRO A 68 9.49 16.29 21.75
CA PRO A 68 8.10 16.44 22.19
C PRO A 68 7.31 17.43 21.33
N GLU A 69 7.84 18.63 21.09
CA GLU A 69 7.12 19.64 20.32
C GLU A 69 6.89 19.18 18.87
N THR A 70 7.90 18.58 18.25
CA THR A 70 7.82 18.14 16.86
C THR A 70 6.85 16.97 16.69
N ILE A 71 6.89 15.98 17.57
CA ILE A 71 5.96 14.85 17.55
C ILE A 71 4.52 15.33 17.79
N ASN A 72 4.30 16.23 18.76
CA ASN A 72 2.99 16.84 18.98
C ASN A 72 2.48 17.55 17.72
N LYS A 73 3.32 18.38 17.06
CA LYS A 73 2.94 19.06 15.80
C LYS A 73 2.58 18.07 14.70
N ILE A 74 3.32 16.98 14.55
CA ILE A 74 3.01 15.92 13.58
C ILE A 74 1.68 15.26 13.91
N ASN A 75 1.46 14.89 15.18
CA ASN A 75 0.22 14.26 15.65
C ASN A 75 -0.99 15.17 15.38
N GLU A 76 -0.93 16.44 15.76
CA GLU A 76 -2.00 17.41 15.49
C GLU A 76 -2.26 17.60 13.99
N THR A 77 -1.20 17.59 13.17
CA THR A 77 -1.34 17.66 11.70
C THR A 77 -2.11 16.45 11.17
N ILE A 78 -1.77 15.25 11.63
CA ILE A 78 -2.45 14.01 11.24
C ILE A 78 -3.92 14.05 11.66
N LYS A 79 -4.20 14.38 12.93
CA LYS A 79 -5.56 14.46 13.47
C LYS A 79 -6.41 15.46 12.70
N LYS A 80 -5.90 16.67 12.48
CA LYS A 80 -6.60 17.70 11.72
C LYS A 80 -6.91 17.23 10.30
N HIS A 81 -5.96 16.60 9.62
CA HIS A 81 -6.16 16.08 8.26
C HIS A 81 -7.23 15.00 8.21
N LEU A 82 -7.17 14.03 9.12
CA LEU A 82 -8.16 12.94 9.19
C LEU A 82 -9.57 13.49 9.42
N VAL A 83 -9.74 14.37 10.40
CA VAL A 83 -11.05 14.95 10.74
C VAL A 83 -11.59 15.87 9.64
N SER A 84 -10.70 16.56 8.91
CA SER A 84 -11.15 17.51 7.87
C SER A 84 -11.50 16.82 6.55
N ASN A 85 -10.77 15.76 6.19
CA ASN A 85 -10.82 15.20 4.82
C ASN A 85 -11.25 13.73 4.77
N LEU A 86 -11.10 12.97 5.85
CA LEU A 86 -11.20 11.51 5.85
C LEU A 86 -12.06 10.99 7.02
N THR A 87 -13.05 11.78 7.45
CA THR A 87 -13.96 11.39 8.53
C THR A 87 -14.93 10.31 8.09
N SER A 88 -15.53 10.46 6.90
CA SER A 88 -16.52 9.53 6.36
C SER A 88 -15.91 8.22 5.84
N SER A 89 -14.69 8.28 5.31
CA SER A 89 -14.04 7.14 4.67
C SER A 89 -12.53 7.12 4.98
N PRO A 90 -11.93 5.93 5.20
CA PRO A 90 -10.50 5.86 5.50
C PRO A 90 -9.63 6.25 4.31
N PRO A 91 -8.38 6.69 4.57
CA PRO A 91 -7.40 6.91 3.51
C PRO A 91 -7.15 5.63 2.72
N PHE A 92 -6.87 5.76 1.41
CA PHE A 92 -6.54 4.60 0.58
C PHE A 92 -5.32 3.80 1.09
N THR A 93 -4.47 4.45 1.89
CA THR A 93 -3.30 3.86 2.54
C THR A 93 -3.61 3.11 3.84
N ILE A 94 -4.89 2.88 4.18
CA ILE A 94 -5.32 2.24 5.43
C ILE A 94 -4.66 0.90 5.69
N TYR A 95 -4.36 0.12 4.65
CA TYR A 95 -3.58 -1.11 4.75
C TYR A 95 -2.19 -0.86 5.36
N ARG A 96 -1.47 0.14 4.86
CA ARG A 96 -0.14 0.48 5.36
C ARG A 96 -0.19 1.03 6.78
N ILE A 97 -1.24 1.78 7.11
CA ILE A 97 -1.48 2.29 8.46
C ILE A 97 -1.69 1.11 9.42
N ALA A 98 -2.52 0.15 9.04
CA ALA A 98 -2.81 -1.03 9.85
C ALA A 98 -1.54 -1.82 10.20
N GLU A 99 -0.70 -2.12 9.20
CA GLU A 99 0.59 -2.80 9.42
C GLU A 99 1.48 -2.05 10.42
N MET A 100 1.59 -0.73 10.25
CA MET A 100 2.45 0.11 11.10
C MET A 100 1.92 0.27 12.53
N ILE A 101 0.62 0.14 12.76
CA ILE A 101 0.00 0.32 14.08
C ILE A 101 -0.05 -1.00 14.85
N ILE A 102 -0.31 -2.13 14.16
CA ILE A 102 -0.36 -3.46 14.78
C ILE A 102 1.04 -3.89 15.24
N ASP A 103 2.04 -3.74 14.37
CA ASP A 103 3.39 -4.24 14.64
C ASP A 103 4.47 -3.30 14.06
N PRO A 104 4.80 -2.22 14.78
CA PRO A 104 5.84 -1.28 14.37
C PRO A 104 7.21 -1.96 14.19
N ASP A 105 7.53 -2.98 15.00
CA ASP A 105 8.83 -3.65 15.01
C ASP A 105 9.06 -4.41 13.70
N ASN A 106 8.05 -5.16 13.24
CA ASN A 106 8.10 -5.84 11.93
C ASN A 106 8.15 -4.86 10.74
N GLN A 107 7.79 -3.59 10.95
CA GLN A 107 7.93 -2.53 9.95
C GLN A 107 9.25 -1.76 10.04
N GLY A 108 10.18 -2.21 10.89
CA GLY A 108 11.50 -1.62 11.07
C GLY A 108 11.52 -0.42 12.03
N TYR A 109 10.46 -0.21 12.81
CA TYR A 109 10.34 0.86 13.79
C TYR A 109 10.39 0.31 15.21
N ASN A 110 11.61 0.08 15.68
CA ASN A 110 11.81 -0.33 17.07
C ASN A 110 11.65 0.87 18.01
N LEU A 111 10.46 1.02 18.62
CA LEU A 111 10.09 2.18 19.44
C LEU A 111 10.75 2.21 20.82
N ILE A 112 11.98 1.71 20.96
CA ILE A 112 12.79 1.74 22.18
C ILE A 112 13.51 3.08 22.38
N ASP A 113 13.85 3.78 21.28
CA ASP A 113 14.60 5.04 21.31
C ASP A 113 13.83 6.19 20.64
N ASN A 114 14.09 7.40 21.10
CA ASN A 114 13.57 8.66 20.59
C ASN A 114 13.82 8.86 19.09
N ASN A 115 14.97 8.43 18.57
CA ASN A 115 15.25 8.53 17.14
C ASN A 115 14.30 7.65 16.31
N GLN A 116 13.96 6.47 16.83
CA GLN A 116 13.02 5.56 16.16
C GLN A 116 11.59 6.06 16.29
N LEU A 117 11.21 6.58 17.46
CA LEU A 117 9.91 7.24 17.64
C LEU A 117 9.73 8.43 16.68
N PHE A 118 10.77 9.25 16.51
CA PHE A 118 10.76 10.36 15.55
C PHE A 118 10.61 9.87 14.09
N LYS A 119 11.37 8.84 13.71
CA LYS A 119 11.26 8.23 12.37
C LYS A 119 9.86 7.66 12.14
N TYR A 120 9.32 6.97 13.14
CA TYR A 120 7.99 6.38 13.10
C TYR A 120 6.91 7.45 12.86
N PHE A 121 6.90 8.53 13.64
CA PHE A 121 5.95 9.63 13.44
C PHE A 121 6.09 10.32 12.08
N ASN A 122 7.31 10.50 11.58
CA ASN A 122 7.52 11.02 10.21
C ASN A 122 6.97 10.08 9.14
N SER A 123 7.11 8.77 9.31
CA SER A 123 6.53 7.80 8.41
C SER A 123 5.00 7.80 8.50
N LEU A 124 4.43 7.81 9.71
CA LEU A 124 2.99 7.92 9.90
C LEU A 124 2.44 9.16 9.21
N LYS A 125 3.08 10.31 9.35
CA LYS A 125 2.68 11.54 8.63
C LYS A 125 2.58 11.31 7.12
N LYS A 126 3.55 10.63 6.51
CA LYS A 126 3.52 10.38 5.06
C LYS A 126 2.37 9.47 4.64
N VAL A 127 2.02 8.49 5.48
CA VAL A 127 0.97 7.53 5.16
C VAL A 127 -0.42 8.12 5.43
N PHE A 128 -0.58 8.94 6.47
CA PHE A 128 -1.86 9.58 6.84
C PHE A 128 -2.20 10.80 6.00
N ILE A 129 -1.21 11.59 5.59
CA ILE A 129 -1.43 12.83 4.81
C ILE A 129 -1.55 12.49 3.33
N VAL A 130 -2.70 11.89 2.98
CA VAL A 130 -3.11 11.59 1.61
C VAL A 130 -4.47 12.20 1.32
N SER A 131 -4.70 12.60 0.07
CA SER A 131 -5.97 13.23 -0.32
C SER A 131 -7.07 12.22 -0.64
N SER A 132 -6.70 11.01 -1.06
CA SER A 132 -7.64 10.01 -1.54
C SER A 132 -8.10 9.05 -0.44
N SER A 133 -9.37 8.67 -0.53
CA SER A 133 -10.01 7.65 0.29
C SER A 133 -9.99 6.29 -0.42
N VAL A 134 -10.41 5.23 0.29
CA VAL A 134 -10.64 3.92 -0.32
C VAL A 134 -11.79 3.93 -1.34
N GLU A 135 -12.75 4.85 -1.20
CA GLU A 135 -13.91 4.96 -2.09
C GLU A 135 -13.57 5.55 -3.45
N ASP A 136 -12.50 6.34 -3.54
CA ASP A 136 -12.01 6.90 -4.81
C ASP A 136 -11.49 5.81 -5.76
N PHE A 137 -11.23 4.61 -5.25
CA PHE A 137 -10.70 3.47 -6.00
C PHE A 137 -11.56 2.22 -5.79
N PRO A 138 -12.76 2.17 -6.38
CA PRO A 138 -13.63 1.01 -6.25
C PRO A 138 -12.97 -0.25 -6.83
N PRO A 139 -13.34 -1.45 -6.34
CA PRO A 139 -12.82 -2.70 -6.87
C PRO A 139 -12.99 -2.82 -8.39
N VAL A 140 -12.02 -3.46 -9.05
CA VAL A 140 -12.07 -3.67 -10.50
C VAL A 140 -13.14 -4.72 -10.82
N GLU A 141 -14.19 -4.30 -11.54
CA GLU A 141 -15.19 -5.21 -12.10
C GLU A 141 -14.66 -5.77 -13.43
N LEU A 142 -14.15 -7.00 -13.39
CA LEU A 142 -13.75 -7.72 -14.60
C LEU A 142 -14.98 -8.42 -15.18
N THR A 143 -15.50 -7.93 -16.30
CA THR A 143 -16.44 -8.73 -17.10
C THR A 143 -15.65 -9.72 -17.94
N THR A 144 -15.87 -11.01 -17.70
CA THR A 144 -15.53 -12.03 -18.70
C THR A 144 -16.54 -11.90 -19.82
N GLU A 145 -16.14 -11.34 -20.95
CA GLU A 145 -16.87 -11.54 -22.20
C GLU A 145 -16.83 -13.05 -22.49
N SER A 146 -17.90 -13.77 -22.13
CA SER A 146 -18.11 -15.14 -22.57
C SER A 146 -18.48 -15.12 -24.05
N GLY A 147 -17.48 -14.85 -24.89
CA GLY A 147 -17.56 -15.12 -26.32
C GLY A 147 -17.60 -16.63 -26.49
N THR A 148 -18.78 -17.17 -26.79
CA THR A 148 -18.95 -18.55 -27.29
C THR A 148 -18.47 -18.64 -28.73
N ASP A 149 -17.20 -18.34 -28.97
CA ASP A 149 -16.54 -18.67 -30.24
C ASP A 149 -15.35 -19.55 -29.93
N GLU A 150 -15.47 -20.82 -30.32
CA GLU A 150 -14.37 -21.75 -30.49
C GLU A 150 -13.40 -21.20 -31.54
N ASP A 151 -12.55 -20.27 -31.15
CA ASP A 151 -11.26 -20.05 -31.79
C ASP A 151 -10.34 -19.26 -30.86
N THR A 152 -9.11 -19.73 -30.77
CA THR A 152 -8.02 -19.33 -29.87
C THR A 152 -7.69 -17.82 -29.93
N LYS A 153 -8.54 -16.98 -29.34
CA LYS A 153 -8.23 -15.57 -29.05
C LYS A 153 -7.97 -15.39 -27.56
N PRO A 154 -6.90 -14.67 -27.18
CA PRO A 154 -6.64 -14.40 -25.77
C PRO A 154 -7.81 -13.61 -25.19
N ILE A 155 -8.37 -14.10 -24.09
CA ILE A 155 -9.44 -13.46 -23.32
C ILE A 155 -8.98 -12.04 -22.98
N ARG A 156 -9.53 -11.03 -23.66
CA ARG A 156 -9.34 -9.63 -23.27
C ARG A 156 -10.27 -9.35 -22.10
N GLN A 157 -9.78 -9.53 -20.89
CA GLN A 157 -10.47 -9.00 -19.71
C GLN A 157 -10.39 -7.48 -19.78
N ILE A 158 -11.50 -6.85 -20.17
CA ILE A 158 -11.62 -5.39 -20.16
C ILE A 158 -12.19 -5.01 -18.80
N ALA A 159 -11.41 -4.26 -18.01
CA ALA A 159 -11.88 -3.70 -16.77
C ALA A 159 -12.81 -2.52 -17.08
N ASN A 160 -14.08 -2.60 -16.69
CA ASN A 160 -15.08 -1.61 -17.06
C ASN A 160 -14.88 -0.23 -16.42
N ASN A 161 -14.11 -0.17 -15.33
CA ASN A 161 -13.85 1.03 -14.55
C ASN A 161 -12.42 1.58 -14.71
N ILE A 162 -11.62 1.07 -15.65
CA ILE A 162 -10.26 1.56 -15.91
C ILE A 162 -10.24 2.32 -17.25
N SER A 163 -9.99 3.63 -17.19
CA SER A 163 -9.74 4.43 -18.39
C SER A 163 -8.35 4.11 -18.94
N LEU A 164 -8.28 3.35 -20.02
CA LEU A 164 -7.04 3.11 -20.75
C LEU A 164 -6.63 4.40 -21.47
N VAL A 165 -5.51 4.99 -21.07
CA VAL A 165 -4.92 6.14 -21.77
C VAL A 165 -3.84 5.64 -22.72
N GLU A 166 -3.83 6.15 -23.94
CA GLU A 166 -2.81 5.82 -24.93
C GLU A 166 -1.43 6.26 -24.42
N ILE A 167 -0.45 5.36 -24.52
CA ILE A 167 0.93 5.62 -24.14
C ILE A 167 1.54 6.59 -25.17
N PRO A 168 1.84 7.86 -24.82
CA PRO A 168 2.14 8.88 -25.82
C PRO A 168 3.39 8.59 -26.66
N TRP A 169 4.35 7.84 -26.12
CA TRP A 169 5.58 7.49 -26.85
C TRP A 169 5.46 6.24 -27.73
N LEU A 170 4.33 5.51 -27.67
CA LEU A 170 4.09 4.37 -28.55
C LEU A 170 3.52 4.80 -29.92
N ALA A 171 2.79 5.92 -29.96
CA ALA A 171 2.09 6.42 -31.16
C ALA A 171 3.03 6.81 -32.32
N ASN A 172 4.33 7.03 -32.04
CA ASN A 172 5.29 7.51 -33.02
C ASN A 172 6.00 6.40 -33.82
N ASN A 173 5.85 5.13 -33.45
CA ASN A 173 6.57 4.02 -34.09
C ASN A 173 5.76 3.23 -35.12
N THR A 174 4.50 3.60 -35.39
CA THR A 174 3.61 2.81 -36.28
C THR A 174 3.67 3.23 -37.76
N LYS A 175 4.64 4.06 -38.18
CA LYS A 175 4.77 4.51 -39.59
C LYS A 175 5.68 3.65 -40.48
N GLU A 176 6.35 2.61 -39.99
CA GLU A 176 7.24 1.80 -40.84
C GLU A 176 7.15 0.29 -40.58
N ILE A 177 6.03 -0.36 -40.90
CA ILE A 177 6.08 -1.78 -41.31
C ILE A 177 5.07 -1.97 -42.45
N LYS A 178 5.48 -1.66 -43.69
CA LYS A 178 4.80 -2.19 -44.88
C LYS A 178 5.34 -3.58 -45.17
N THR A 179 4.41 -4.53 -45.04
CA THR A 179 4.42 -5.93 -45.45
C THR A 179 5.29 -6.24 -46.66
N THR A 180 6.17 -7.23 -46.55
CA THR A 180 6.44 -8.16 -47.67
C THR A 180 6.52 -9.57 -47.11
N GLN A 181 5.38 -10.27 -47.14
CA GLN A 181 5.33 -11.71 -46.97
C GLN A 181 5.92 -12.37 -48.22
N LYS A 182 6.87 -13.28 -48.05
CA LYS A 182 7.04 -14.42 -48.95
C LYS A 182 7.33 -15.67 -48.12
N ARG A 183 6.26 -16.45 -47.89
CA ARG A 183 6.33 -17.82 -47.36
C ARG A 183 7.18 -18.68 -48.29
N LYS A 184 8.00 -19.56 -47.70
CA LYS A 184 8.21 -20.92 -48.21
C LYS A 184 8.33 -21.85 -47.01
N ASP A 185 7.33 -22.71 -46.89
CA ASP A 185 7.32 -23.87 -46.02
C ASP A 185 8.39 -24.88 -46.48
N SER A 186 9.07 -25.50 -45.53
CA SER A 186 9.52 -26.90 -45.66
C SER A 186 9.72 -27.50 -44.26
N GLU A 187 8.87 -28.46 -44.01
CA GLU A 187 8.70 -29.39 -42.89
C GLU A 187 9.88 -30.37 -42.74
N SER A 188 10.11 -30.84 -41.49
CA SER A 188 10.50 -32.22 -41.08
C SER A 188 11.52 -32.27 -39.91
N THR A 189 10.97 -32.68 -38.76
CA THR A 189 11.38 -33.77 -37.83
C THR A 189 12.85 -34.22 -37.62
N ASP A 190 13.09 -34.49 -36.33
CA ASP A 190 13.90 -35.56 -35.71
C ASP A 190 15.39 -35.38 -35.38
N GLU A 191 15.63 -35.39 -34.06
CA GLU A 191 16.56 -36.24 -33.30
C GLU A 191 17.88 -36.69 -33.95
N ASN A 192 19.01 -36.23 -33.40
CA ASN A 192 20.09 -37.02 -32.79
C ASN A 192 21.33 -36.14 -32.58
N GLU A 193 21.80 -36.00 -31.35
CA GLU A 193 22.78 -36.89 -30.70
C GLU A 193 24.24 -36.57 -31.10
N SER A 194 24.93 -35.95 -30.14
CA SER A 194 26.29 -36.24 -29.68
C SER A 194 27.48 -36.28 -30.65
N ASN A 195 28.54 -35.58 -30.19
CA ASN A 195 29.97 -35.84 -30.41
C ASN A 195 30.54 -35.56 -31.81
N LYS A 196 31.60 -34.74 -31.89
CA LYS A 196 33.00 -35.18 -31.68
C LYS A 196 33.99 -34.18 -32.32
N LYS A 197 34.90 -33.68 -31.47
CA LYS A 197 36.33 -33.39 -31.71
C LYS A 197 36.82 -32.64 -32.96
N MET A 198 37.63 -31.63 -32.62
CA MET A 198 39.03 -31.38 -33.04
C MET A 198 39.32 -30.61 -34.34
N LYS A 199 40.12 -29.54 -34.08
CA LYS A 199 41.26 -29.01 -34.84
C LYS A 199 40.96 -28.24 -36.13
N ASN A 200 41.32 -26.96 -36.11
CA ASN A 200 42.65 -26.57 -36.57
C ASN A 200 43.28 -25.58 -35.60
#